data_AF-X1LI24-F1
#
_entry.id   AF-X1LI24-F1
#
_cell.length_a   1.000
_cell.length_b   1.000
_cell.length_c   1.000
_cell.angle_alpha   90.00
_cell.angle_beta   90.00
_cell.angle_gamma   90.00
#
_symmetry.space_group_name_H-M   'P 1'
#
loop_
_entity.id
_entity.type
_entity.pdbx_description
1 polymer ?
#
loop_
_entity_poly.entity_id
_entity_poly.type
_entity_poly.pdbx_seq_one_letter_code
_entity_poly.pdbx_strand_id
1 'polypeptide(L)'
;MAEIRPFRGVHYNQLLIGDLSQVICSPYDIITPPLQQELYRRSQYNFVRLEHSRELPQDTVMDNKYTRPAATLRQWLKQGVLKVDEVPAIYLHDHSFTHQGKEYRRRGIIVCVRLEEGGKKVVRPHEGTLAEPKNDRLNLLRELQANTSPILALFEDQGQRLSSLLAAQEPKNKPLISLTSANGEGHNIWAITESQVVNQIGNSLAEQPLYIADGHHRYESALAYQRERVARSSLASEDEAFNFVMMTLVDFSDPGLIILPPHRLVRGISKSILNGLMAKLRAFFEIEELPLSVPSVWQQADDLLMET
;
A
#
# COMPACT_ATOMS: atom_id res chain seq x y z
N MET A 1 12.25 -17.02 -5.80
CA MET A 1 11.08 -17.50 -5.07
C MET A 1 10.60 -16.38 -4.19
N ALA A 2 9.30 -16.13 -4.08
CA ALA A 2 8.80 -15.06 -3.21
C ALA A 2 8.94 -15.50 -1.75
N GLU A 3 10.08 -15.17 -1.13
CA GLU A 3 10.29 -15.42 0.29
C GLU A 3 9.50 -14.38 1.10
N ILE A 4 8.61 -14.87 1.96
CA ILE A 4 7.83 -14.05 2.89
C ILE A 4 8.22 -14.36 4.33
N ARG A 5 8.04 -13.39 5.22
CA ARG A 5 8.29 -13.54 6.65
C ARG A 5 7.17 -12.93 7.49
N PRO A 6 6.80 -13.57 8.61
CA PRO A 6 6.04 -12.89 9.65
C PRO A 6 6.90 -11.81 10.30
N PHE A 7 6.26 -10.81 10.89
CA PHE A 7 6.95 -9.71 11.57
C PHE A 7 6.18 -9.28 12.81
N ARG A 8 6.85 -8.56 13.71
CA ARG A 8 6.18 -7.93 14.86
C ARG A 8 5.57 -6.61 14.42
N GLY A 9 4.26 -6.59 14.30
CA GLY A 9 3.49 -5.42 13.96
C GLY A 9 3.61 -4.34 15.02
N VAL A 10 3.53 -3.08 14.56
CA VAL A 10 3.41 -1.92 15.43
C VAL A 10 2.06 -1.29 15.16
N HIS A 11 1.19 -1.27 16.16
CA HIS A 11 -0.18 -0.79 16.01
C HIS A 11 -0.61 0.07 17.20
N TYR A 12 -1.70 0.82 17.03
CA TYR A 12 -2.25 1.63 18.11
C TYR A 12 -2.71 0.77 19.29
N ASN A 13 -2.41 1.26 20.49
CA ASN A 13 -2.94 0.71 21.73
C ASN A 13 -4.40 1.14 21.91
N GLN A 14 -5.32 0.22 21.63
CA GLN A 14 -6.77 0.46 21.71
C GLN A 14 -7.29 0.77 23.12
N LEU A 15 -6.48 0.56 24.18
CA LEU A 15 -6.81 1.03 25.52
C LEU A 15 -6.60 2.55 25.69
N LEU A 16 -5.73 3.15 24.88
CA LEU A 16 -5.48 4.60 24.88
C LEU A 16 -6.18 5.31 23.72
N ILE A 17 -6.35 4.62 22.60
CA ILE A 17 -7.03 5.12 21.41
C ILE A 17 -8.39 4.45 21.30
N GLY A 18 -9.43 5.14 21.76
CA GLY A 18 -10.80 4.61 21.76
C GLY A 18 -11.43 4.50 20.37
N ASP A 19 -11.09 5.40 19.45
CA ASP A 19 -11.58 5.38 18.06
C ASP A 19 -10.41 5.44 17.08
N LEU A 20 -10.10 4.29 16.46
CA LEU A 20 -9.03 4.16 15.49
C LEU A 20 -9.29 4.97 14.21
N SER A 21 -10.55 5.23 13.85
CA SER A 21 -10.89 5.99 12.64
C SER A 21 -10.41 7.45 12.70
N GLN A 22 -10.19 8.00 13.91
CA GLN A 22 -9.69 9.36 14.10
C GLN A 22 -8.17 9.47 13.95
N VAL A 23 -7.45 8.36 14.03
CA VAL A 23 -5.98 8.34 14.09
C VAL A 23 -5.30 7.71 12.88
N ILE A 24 -6.07 7.25 11.89
CA ILE A 24 -5.54 6.76 10.61
C ILE A 24 -5.56 7.87 9.54
N CYS A 25 -4.83 7.63 8.46
CA CYS A 25 -4.81 8.50 7.28
C CYS A 25 -4.72 7.64 6.01
N SER A 26 -5.05 8.27 4.88
CA SER A 26 -4.81 7.72 3.55
C SER A 26 -3.30 7.61 3.24
N PRO A 27 -2.93 6.93 2.14
CA PRO A 27 -1.56 6.96 1.61
C PRO A 27 -1.08 8.38 1.27
N TYR A 28 0.23 8.62 1.39
CA TYR A 28 0.86 9.95 1.26
C TYR A 28 0.57 10.68 -0.06
N ASP A 29 0.44 9.95 -1.15
CA ASP A 29 0.30 10.46 -2.52
C ASP A 29 -1.09 11.00 -2.85
N ILE A 30 -2.10 10.70 -2.03
CA ILE A 30 -3.44 11.29 -2.14
C ILE A 30 -3.74 12.33 -1.05
N ILE A 31 -2.79 12.58 -0.14
CA ILE A 31 -2.93 13.61 0.90
C ILE A 31 -2.61 14.98 0.32
N THR A 32 -3.65 15.78 0.08
CA THR A 32 -3.50 17.20 -0.28
C THR A 32 -3.09 18.05 0.93
N PRO A 33 -2.50 19.24 0.74
CA PRO A 33 -2.16 20.12 1.87
C PRO A 33 -3.36 20.47 2.79
N PRO A 34 -4.57 20.78 2.27
CA PRO A 34 -5.74 20.97 3.13
C PRO A 34 -6.12 19.70 3.92
N LEU A 35 -6.03 18.52 3.30
CA LEU A 35 -6.32 17.25 3.98
C LEU A 35 -5.27 16.95 5.06
N GLN A 36 -3.99 17.18 4.78
CA GLN A 36 -2.92 17.09 5.78
C GLN A 36 -3.20 18.02 6.97
N GLN A 37 -3.69 19.24 6.71
CA GLN A 37 -4.02 20.17 7.76
C GLN A 37 -5.14 19.64 8.67
N GLU A 38 -6.20 19.13 8.06
CA GLU A 38 -7.35 18.57 8.77
C GLU A 38 -6.99 17.32 9.57
N LEU A 39 -6.20 16.39 9.02
CA LEU A 39 -5.77 15.16 9.71
C LEU A 39 -4.95 15.48 10.98
N TYR A 40 -4.08 16.47 10.90
CA TYR A 40 -3.31 16.96 12.06
C TYR A 40 -4.19 17.57 13.16
N ARG A 41 -5.30 18.22 12.77
CA ARG A 41 -6.29 18.82 13.69
C ARG A 41 -7.20 17.75 14.29
N ARG A 42 -7.53 16.71 13.53
CA ARG A 42 -8.40 15.61 13.93
C ARG A 42 -7.85 14.86 15.15
N SER A 43 -6.55 14.60 15.18
CA SER A 43 -5.91 14.01 16.36
C SER A 43 -4.43 14.34 16.46
N GLN A 44 -3.96 14.56 17.69
CA GLN A 44 -2.53 14.62 18.00
C GLN A 44 -1.80 13.30 17.72
N TYR A 45 -2.54 12.18 17.67
CA TYR A 45 -2.05 10.85 17.36
C TYR A 45 -2.39 10.42 15.93
N ASN A 46 -2.75 11.32 15.02
CA ASN A 46 -3.05 10.91 13.65
C ASN A 46 -1.79 10.43 12.90
N PHE A 47 -1.89 9.29 12.22
CA PHE A 47 -0.78 8.57 11.57
C PHE A 47 -0.12 9.36 10.44
N VAL A 48 -0.79 10.41 9.93
CA VAL A 48 -0.19 11.38 8.98
C VAL A 48 1.14 11.96 9.49
N ARG A 49 1.32 12.03 10.81
CA ARG A 49 2.56 12.52 11.44
C ARG A 49 3.76 11.59 11.22
N LEU A 50 3.49 10.32 10.90
CA LEU A 50 4.50 9.32 10.54
C LEU A 50 4.58 9.16 9.00
N GLU A 51 3.43 9.07 8.32
CA GLU A 51 3.37 8.78 6.88
C GLU A 51 3.72 9.98 5.98
N HIS A 52 3.24 11.17 6.34
CA HIS A 52 3.34 12.37 5.52
C HIS A 52 3.39 13.63 6.41
N SER A 53 4.50 13.78 7.13
CA SER A 53 4.71 14.93 8.02
C SER A 53 4.89 16.23 7.23
N ARG A 54 4.48 17.35 7.84
CA ARG A 54 4.52 18.69 7.22
C ARG A 54 5.94 19.17 6.99
N GLU A 55 6.13 19.91 5.91
CA GLU A 55 7.23 20.85 5.75
C GLU A 55 6.92 22.14 6.51
N LEU A 56 7.91 22.68 7.21
CA LEU A 56 7.76 23.94 7.95
C LEU A 56 8.83 24.94 7.49
N PRO A 57 8.54 26.26 7.51
CA PRO A 57 9.52 27.28 7.13
C PRO A 57 10.82 27.26 7.94
N GLN A 58 10.76 26.75 9.19
CA GLN A 58 11.89 26.62 10.10
C GLN A 58 12.64 25.29 9.99
N ASP A 59 12.35 24.46 8.98
CA ASP A 59 13.00 23.17 8.82
C ASP A 59 14.52 23.30 8.65
N THR A 60 15.24 22.41 9.31
CA THR A 60 16.71 22.31 9.26
C THR A 60 17.12 20.90 8.85
N VAL A 61 18.42 20.67 8.64
CA VAL A 61 18.93 19.32 8.37
C VAL A 61 18.64 18.36 9.53
N MET A 62 18.58 18.85 10.77
CA MET A 62 18.38 18.03 11.97
C MET A 62 16.90 17.91 12.39
N ASP A 63 16.07 18.88 12.03
CA ASP A 63 14.62 18.91 12.33
C ASP A 63 13.85 19.27 11.07
N ASN A 64 13.29 18.26 10.40
CA ASN A 64 12.52 18.42 9.17
C ASN A 64 11.42 17.37 9.07
N LYS A 65 10.71 17.39 7.93
CA LYS A 65 9.62 16.46 7.63
C LYS A 65 9.98 14.97 7.72
N TYR A 66 11.26 14.58 7.68
CA TYR A 66 11.71 13.18 7.79
C TYR A 66 12.18 12.81 9.20
N THR A 67 12.91 13.70 9.89
CA THR A 67 13.40 13.43 11.25
C THR A 67 12.29 13.48 12.31
N ARG A 68 11.27 14.33 12.11
CA ARG A 68 10.10 14.44 12.99
C ARG A 68 9.28 13.14 13.11
N PRO A 69 8.92 12.44 12.01
CA PRO A 69 8.34 11.10 12.07
C PRO A 69 9.10 10.14 12.96
N ALA A 70 10.43 10.08 12.83
CA ALA A 70 11.26 9.16 13.61
C ALA A 70 11.23 9.49 15.12
N ALA A 71 11.30 10.77 15.47
CA ALA A 71 11.13 11.22 16.86
C ALA A 71 9.73 10.91 17.39
N THR A 72 8.70 11.12 16.56
CA THR A 72 7.29 10.86 16.89
C THR A 72 7.04 9.37 17.14
N LEU A 73 7.55 8.48 16.28
CA LEU A 73 7.43 7.03 16.43
C LEU A 73 8.05 6.56 17.76
N ARG A 74 9.29 7.00 18.05
CA ARG A 74 9.96 6.69 19.33
C ARG A 74 9.17 7.19 20.53
N GLN A 75 8.63 8.40 20.45
CA GLN A 75 7.81 8.98 21.51
C GLN A 75 6.52 8.17 21.73
N TRP A 76 5.80 7.83 20.67
CA TRP A 76 4.54 7.09 20.77
C TRP A 76 4.74 5.66 21.29
N LEU A 77 5.83 5.00 20.90
CA LEU A 77 6.23 3.71 21.49
C LEU A 77 6.53 3.85 22.99
N LYS A 78 7.32 4.86 23.38
CA LYS A 78 7.66 5.12 24.80
C LYS A 78 6.43 5.45 25.65
N GLN A 79 5.48 6.18 25.10
CA GLN A 79 4.22 6.55 25.76
C GLN A 79 3.18 5.41 25.75
N GLY A 80 3.43 4.32 25.02
CA GLY A 80 2.49 3.22 24.86
C GLY A 80 1.29 3.55 23.97
N VAL A 81 1.33 4.64 23.22
CA VAL A 81 0.34 5.00 22.17
C VAL A 81 0.38 3.98 21.04
N LEU A 82 1.60 3.57 20.66
CA LEU A 82 1.85 2.42 19.81
C LEU A 82 2.38 1.26 20.66
N LYS A 83 1.97 0.05 20.30
CA LYS A 83 2.44 -1.21 20.88
C LYS A 83 3.07 -2.07 19.79
N VAL A 84 4.07 -2.84 20.19
CA VAL A 84 4.73 -3.83 19.34
C VAL A 84 4.17 -5.19 19.74
N ASP A 85 3.80 -6.01 18.76
CA ASP A 85 3.37 -7.38 19.02
C ASP A 85 4.50 -8.21 19.65
N GLU A 86 4.14 -9.10 20.58
CA GLU A 86 5.09 -9.92 21.33
C GLU A 86 5.77 -10.96 20.45
N VAL A 87 5.02 -11.52 19.50
CA VAL A 87 5.45 -12.58 18.58
C VAL A 87 5.28 -12.13 17.12
N PRO A 88 6.14 -12.58 16.19
CA PRO A 88 5.94 -12.33 14.77
C PRO A 88 4.65 -12.97 14.27
N ALA A 89 3.92 -12.26 13.40
CA ALA A 89 2.69 -12.75 12.78
C ALA A 89 2.65 -12.44 11.27
N ILE A 90 1.80 -13.17 10.56
CA ILE A 90 1.22 -12.74 9.28
C ILE A 90 -0.13 -12.09 9.61
N TYR A 91 -0.40 -10.91 9.07
CA TYR A 91 -1.66 -10.23 9.37
C TYR A 91 -2.67 -10.45 8.26
N LEU A 92 -3.76 -11.15 8.55
CA LEU A 92 -4.91 -11.24 7.65
C LEU A 92 -5.69 -9.93 7.74
N HIS A 93 -5.96 -9.29 6.62
CA HIS A 93 -6.71 -8.04 6.53
C HIS A 93 -7.93 -8.21 5.61
N ASP A 94 -9.12 -8.08 6.20
CA ASP A 94 -10.35 -7.89 5.45
C ASP A 94 -10.67 -6.39 5.37
N HIS A 95 -10.77 -5.89 4.13
CA HIS A 95 -11.19 -4.54 3.81
C HIS A 95 -12.58 -4.58 3.16
N SER A 96 -13.60 -4.12 3.88
CA SER A 96 -14.97 -4.01 3.38
C SER A 96 -15.25 -2.59 2.90
N PHE A 97 -15.86 -2.44 1.73
CA PHE A 97 -16.17 -1.13 1.16
C PHE A 97 -17.33 -1.24 0.17
N THR A 98 -17.95 -0.10 -0.14
CA THR A 98 -19.07 -0.04 -1.11
C THR A 98 -18.60 0.60 -2.40
N HIS A 99 -18.88 -0.05 -3.53
CA HIS A 99 -18.64 0.48 -4.86
C HIS A 99 -19.88 0.29 -5.73
N GLN A 100 -20.36 1.37 -6.34
CA GLN A 100 -21.59 1.39 -7.17
C GLN A 100 -22.80 0.73 -6.46
N GLY A 101 -22.97 1.00 -5.16
CA GLY A 101 -24.10 0.50 -4.36
C GLY A 101 -24.01 -0.98 -3.97
N LYS A 102 -22.94 -1.69 -4.35
CA LYS A 102 -22.67 -3.07 -3.94
C LYS A 102 -21.55 -3.09 -2.91
N GLU A 103 -21.73 -3.92 -1.87
CA GLU A 103 -20.70 -4.17 -0.88
C GLU A 103 -19.68 -5.18 -1.41
N TYR A 104 -18.42 -4.90 -1.16
CA TYR A 104 -17.28 -5.73 -1.50
C TYR A 104 -16.44 -5.96 -0.25
N ARG A 105 -15.77 -7.11 -0.23
CA ARG A 105 -14.76 -7.44 0.77
C ARG A 105 -13.52 -7.91 0.04
N ARG A 106 -12.43 -7.15 0.19
CA ARG A 106 -11.10 -7.53 -0.28
C ARG A 106 -10.32 -8.16 0.85
N ARG A 107 -9.81 -9.37 0.63
CA ARG A 107 -8.98 -10.08 1.59
C ARG A 107 -7.52 -10.05 1.15
N GLY A 108 -6.63 -9.64 2.04
CA GLY A 108 -5.19 -9.70 1.82
C GLY A 108 -4.43 -10.17 3.04
N ILE A 109 -3.17 -10.53 2.85
CA ILE A 109 -2.24 -10.78 3.96
C ILE A 109 -1.12 -9.73 3.95
N ILE A 110 -0.79 -9.20 5.13
CA ILE A 110 0.34 -8.28 5.31
C ILE A 110 1.52 -9.08 5.82
N VAL A 111 2.61 -9.04 5.06
CA VAL A 111 3.84 -9.81 5.27
C VAL A 111 5.07 -8.98 4.92
N CYS A 112 6.25 -9.40 5.39
CA CYS A 112 7.52 -8.90 4.88
C CYS A 112 7.98 -9.77 3.71
N VAL A 113 8.16 -9.18 2.53
CA VAL A 113 8.61 -9.88 1.32
C VAL A 113 10.07 -9.54 1.05
N ARG A 114 10.89 -10.54 0.71
CA ARG A 114 12.30 -10.32 0.36
C ARG A 114 12.40 -9.40 -0.85
N LEU A 115 13.24 -8.37 -0.73
CA LEU A 115 13.62 -7.50 -1.83
C LEU A 115 14.53 -8.25 -2.80
N GLU A 116 14.23 -8.15 -4.09
CA GLU A 116 15.05 -8.73 -5.14
C GLU A 116 15.38 -7.67 -6.20
N GLU A 117 16.62 -7.65 -6.64
CA GLU A 117 17.02 -6.79 -7.75
C GLU A 117 16.40 -7.27 -9.07
N GLY A 118 16.24 -6.32 -9.99
CA GLY A 118 15.72 -6.58 -11.34
C GLY A 118 16.51 -7.70 -12.03
N GLY A 119 15.79 -8.70 -12.54
CA GLY A 119 16.37 -9.84 -13.28
C GLY A 119 15.78 -11.19 -12.88
N LYS A 120 15.47 -11.39 -11.60
CA LYS A 120 14.88 -12.65 -11.09
C LYS A 120 13.37 -12.79 -11.36
N LYS A 121 12.69 -11.68 -11.67
CA LYS A 121 11.26 -11.59 -12.02
C LYS A 121 10.30 -12.25 -11.01
N VAL A 122 10.71 -12.34 -9.75
CA VAL A 122 9.86 -12.80 -8.63
C VAL A 122 8.87 -11.71 -8.25
N VAL A 123 9.34 -10.48 -8.05
CA VAL A 123 8.48 -9.30 -7.91
C VAL A 123 8.48 -8.53 -9.22
N ARG A 124 7.28 -8.30 -9.79
CA ARG A 124 7.10 -7.75 -11.13
C ARG A 124 6.42 -6.39 -11.07
N PRO A 125 7.13 -5.30 -11.44
CA PRO A 125 6.51 -4.00 -11.64
C PRO A 125 5.78 -3.94 -12.99
N HIS A 126 4.85 -2.99 -13.13
CA HIS A 126 4.14 -2.70 -14.38
C HIS A 126 4.23 -1.23 -14.81
N GLU A 127 4.88 -0.38 -13.99
CA GLU A 127 5.16 1.02 -14.31
C GLU A 127 6.61 1.38 -13.98
N GLY A 128 7.10 2.46 -14.59
CA GLY A 128 8.36 3.10 -14.22
C GLY A 128 8.18 4.06 -13.05
N THR A 129 9.24 4.32 -12.29
CA THR A 129 9.21 5.23 -11.14
C THR A 129 9.81 6.59 -11.46
N LEU A 130 9.28 7.62 -10.80
CA LEU A 130 9.80 8.98 -10.85
C LEU A 130 10.80 9.23 -9.72
N ALA A 131 11.81 10.05 -10.00
CA ALA A 131 12.91 10.31 -9.06
C ALA A 131 12.45 11.02 -7.78
N GLU A 132 11.55 12.00 -7.88
CA GLU A 132 11.10 12.81 -6.75
C GLU A 132 10.31 11.99 -5.70
N PRO A 133 9.21 11.28 -6.04
CA PRO A 133 8.50 10.43 -5.08
C PRO A 133 9.40 9.34 -4.46
N LYS A 134 10.30 8.76 -5.26
CA LYS A 134 11.28 7.78 -4.79
C LYS A 134 12.22 8.37 -3.73
N ASN A 135 12.77 9.56 -3.98
CA ASN A 135 13.68 10.21 -3.04
C ASN A 135 12.98 10.62 -1.75
N ASP A 136 11.74 11.08 -1.84
CA ASP A 136 10.95 11.43 -0.66
C ASP A 136 10.75 10.21 0.26
N ARG A 137 10.31 9.07 -0.30
CA ARG A 137 10.13 7.83 0.45
C ARG A 137 11.44 7.24 0.98
N LEU A 138 12.53 7.35 0.21
CA LEU A 138 13.86 6.91 0.66
C LEU A 138 14.36 7.74 1.86
N ASN A 139 14.20 9.06 1.84
CA ASN A 139 14.58 9.93 2.96
C ASN A 139 13.77 9.62 4.21
N LEU A 140 12.46 9.39 4.08
CA LEU A 140 11.64 8.95 5.21
C LEU A 140 12.11 7.59 5.75
N LEU A 141 12.37 6.61 4.87
CA LEU A 141 12.83 5.28 5.28
C LEU A 141 14.19 5.31 5.99
N ARG A 142 15.12 6.17 5.57
CA ARG A 142 16.43 6.35 6.22
C ARG A 142 16.30 6.81 7.67
N GLU A 143 15.44 7.80 7.92
CA GLU A 143 15.24 8.38 9.25
C GLU A 143 14.34 7.50 10.14
N LEU A 144 13.25 6.99 9.57
CA LEU A 144 12.22 6.27 10.31
C LEU A 144 12.59 4.79 10.55
N GLN A 145 13.31 4.18 9.60
CA GLN A 145 13.70 2.77 9.62
C GLN A 145 12.53 1.80 9.84
N ALA A 146 11.35 2.18 9.34
CA ALA A 146 10.14 1.36 9.38
C ALA A 146 9.32 1.57 8.11
N ASN A 147 8.57 0.55 7.68
CA ASN A 147 7.56 0.69 6.64
C ASN A 147 6.26 1.19 7.28
N THR A 148 5.75 2.33 6.81
CA THR A 148 4.50 2.95 7.31
C THR A 148 3.30 2.65 6.42
N SER A 149 3.53 2.34 5.15
CA SER A 149 2.48 1.98 4.19
C SER A 149 2.90 0.76 3.34
N PRO A 150 2.13 -0.35 3.37
CA PRO A 150 2.49 -1.55 2.64
C PRO A 150 2.35 -1.35 1.13
N ILE A 151 3.23 -1.97 0.37
CA ILE A 151 3.09 -2.10 -1.09
C ILE A 151 1.95 -3.08 -1.37
N LEU A 152 1.03 -2.76 -2.28
CA LEU A 152 0.01 -3.70 -2.72
C LEU A 152 0.57 -4.57 -3.83
N ALA A 153 0.59 -5.88 -3.63
CA ALA A 153 0.97 -6.84 -4.67
C ALA A 153 -0.07 -7.94 -4.83
N LEU A 154 -0.12 -8.50 -6.03
CA LEU A 154 -1.06 -9.51 -6.45
C LEU A 154 -0.35 -10.84 -6.68
N PHE A 155 -1.04 -11.93 -6.37
CA PHE A 155 -0.59 -13.31 -6.63
C PHE A 155 -1.77 -14.13 -7.15
N GLU A 156 -1.53 -15.37 -7.61
CA GLU A 156 -2.55 -16.23 -8.20
C GLU A 156 -2.75 -17.50 -7.36
N ASP A 157 -3.83 -17.60 -6.59
CA ASP A 157 -4.10 -18.80 -5.77
C ASP A 157 -4.66 -19.98 -6.58
N GLN A 158 -3.81 -20.63 -7.37
CA GLN A 158 -4.22 -21.78 -8.19
C GLN A 158 -4.80 -22.90 -7.33
N GLY A 159 -6.10 -23.16 -7.50
CA GLY A 159 -6.83 -24.19 -6.75
C GLY A 159 -7.32 -23.74 -5.37
N GLN A 160 -7.34 -22.44 -5.08
CA GLN A 160 -7.96 -21.84 -3.89
C GLN A 160 -7.43 -22.41 -2.55
N ARG A 161 -6.14 -22.74 -2.50
CA ARG A 161 -5.53 -23.36 -1.31
C ARG A 161 -5.28 -22.33 -0.22
N LEU A 162 -4.70 -21.19 -0.59
CA LEU A 162 -4.39 -20.12 0.35
C LEU A 162 -5.67 -19.43 0.83
N SER A 163 -6.58 -19.09 -0.08
CA SER A 163 -7.90 -18.54 0.24
C SER A 163 -8.68 -19.43 1.23
N SER A 164 -8.72 -20.75 1.02
CA SER A 164 -9.34 -21.71 1.96
C SER A 164 -8.64 -21.73 3.32
N LEU A 165 -7.30 -21.71 3.34
CA LEU A 165 -6.51 -21.67 4.57
C LEU A 165 -6.78 -20.39 5.38
N LEU A 166 -6.87 -19.23 4.71
CA LEU A 166 -7.15 -17.93 5.33
C LEU A 166 -8.59 -17.85 5.84
N ALA A 167 -9.56 -18.38 5.10
CA ALA A 167 -10.96 -18.44 5.54
C ALA A 167 -11.13 -19.24 6.84
N ALA A 168 -10.30 -20.26 7.06
CA ALA A 168 -10.31 -21.05 8.29
C ALA A 168 -9.73 -20.32 9.52
N GLN A 169 -9.07 -19.16 9.34
CA GLN A 169 -8.49 -18.39 10.46
C GLN A 169 -9.48 -17.39 11.06
N GLU A 170 -10.34 -16.79 10.24
CA GLU A 170 -11.32 -15.77 10.66
C GLU A 170 -12.20 -16.21 11.85
N PRO A 171 -12.89 -17.36 11.85
CA PRO A 171 -13.79 -17.74 12.94
C PRO A 171 -13.06 -18.16 14.24
N LYS A 172 -11.75 -18.42 14.17
CA LYS A 172 -10.98 -18.89 15.34
C LYS A 172 -10.56 -17.75 16.25
N ASN A 173 -10.37 -16.55 15.69
CA ASN A 173 -9.67 -15.46 16.37
C ASN A 173 -10.53 -14.20 16.40
N LYS A 174 -10.54 -13.53 17.55
CA LYS A 174 -11.04 -12.15 17.61
C LYS A 174 -10.07 -11.26 16.83
N PRO A 175 -10.55 -10.31 15.99
CA PRO A 175 -9.66 -9.40 15.28
C PRO A 175 -8.81 -8.60 16.27
N LEU A 176 -7.52 -8.49 15.96
CA LEU A 176 -6.58 -7.62 16.66
C LEU A 176 -6.99 -6.16 16.49
N ILE A 177 -7.42 -5.77 15.29
CA ILE A 177 -7.96 -4.44 14.97
C ILE A 177 -9.29 -4.64 14.27
N SER A 178 -10.31 -3.92 14.71
CA SER A 178 -11.62 -3.83 14.07
C SER A 178 -12.03 -2.36 14.08
N LEU A 179 -12.18 -1.76 12.91
CA LEU A 179 -12.64 -0.37 12.78
C LEU A 179 -13.54 -0.19 11.56
N THR A 180 -14.42 0.80 11.66
CA THR A 180 -15.19 1.33 10.53
C THR A 180 -14.90 2.83 10.44
N SER A 181 -14.46 3.29 9.28
CA SER A 181 -14.20 4.71 9.01
C SER A 181 -15.49 5.47 8.70
N ALA A 182 -15.40 6.80 8.72
CA ALA A 182 -16.54 7.69 8.50
C ALA A 182 -17.17 7.57 7.09
N ASN A 183 -16.42 7.08 6.10
CA ASN A 183 -16.91 6.78 4.74
C ASN A 183 -17.54 5.38 4.62
N GLY A 184 -17.65 4.63 5.73
CA GLY A 184 -18.25 3.30 5.75
C GLY A 184 -17.29 2.15 5.39
N GLU A 185 -16.00 2.43 5.16
CA GLU A 185 -15.01 1.36 4.95
C GLU A 185 -14.72 0.64 6.27
N GLY A 186 -14.69 -0.69 6.23
CA GLY A 186 -14.41 -1.55 7.36
C GLY A 186 -13.04 -2.20 7.24
N HIS A 187 -12.29 -2.25 8.34
CA HIS A 187 -11.02 -2.96 8.41
C HIS A 187 -11.03 -3.91 9.60
N ASN A 188 -10.91 -5.20 9.31
CA ASN A 188 -10.67 -6.22 10.31
C ASN A 188 -9.30 -6.85 10.06
N ILE A 189 -8.47 -6.88 11.09
CA ILE A 189 -7.11 -7.41 11.02
C ILE A 189 -6.93 -8.48 12.09
N TRP A 190 -6.45 -9.66 11.70
CA TRP A 190 -6.11 -10.76 12.61
C TRP A 190 -4.63 -11.07 12.51
N ALA A 191 -4.01 -11.42 13.64
CA ALA A 191 -2.64 -11.93 13.68
C ALA A 191 -2.67 -13.46 13.59
N ILE A 192 -2.04 -14.02 12.55
CA ILE A 192 -1.79 -15.45 12.39
C ILE A 192 -0.40 -15.74 12.95
N THR A 193 -0.32 -16.49 14.04
CA THR A 193 0.91 -16.73 14.81
C THR A 193 1.31 -18.20 14.83
N GLU A 194 0.40 -19.09 14.43
CA GLU A 194 0.59 -20.53 14.38
C GLU A 194 1.64 -20.89 13.33
N SER A 195 2.78 -21.40 13.77
CA SER A 195 3.93 -21.70 12.90
C SER A 195 3.58 -22.61 11.73
N GLN A 196 2.70 -23.59 11.93
CA GLN A 196 2.21 -24.48 10.87
C GLN A 196 1.47 -23.70 9.78
N VAL A 197 0.60 -22.75 10.15
CA VAL A 197 -0.18 -21.94 9.20
C VAL A 197 0.75 -20.98 8.48
N VAL A 198 1.65 -20.30 9.20
CA VAL A 198 2.66 -19.39 8.61
C VAL A 198 3.51 -20.12 7.56
N ASN A 199 3.99 -21.33 7.88
CA ASN A 199 4.77 -22.13 6.94
C ASN A 199 3.95 -22.56 5.71
N GLN A 200 2.68 -22.92 5.88
CA GLN A 200 1.79 -23.26 4.77
C GLN A 200 1.57 -22.06 3.83
N ILE A 201 1.39 -20.85 4.39
CA ILE A 201 1.26 -19.61 3.61
C ILE A 201 2.57 -19.36 2.84
N GLY A 202 3.72 -19.44 3.50
CA GLY A 202 5.02 -19.24 2.87
C GLY A 202 5.28 -20.21 1.71
N ASN A 203 4.98 -21.50 1.91
CA ASN A 203 5.14 -22.52 0.88
C ASN A 203 4.22 -22.31 -0.33
N SER A 204 2.98 -21.86 -0.11
CA SER A 204 2.04 -21.56 -1.20
C SER A 204 2.51 -20.41 -2.09
N LEU A 205 3.27 -19.46 -1.56
CA LEU A 205 3.73 -18.27 -2.28
C LEU A 205 5.14 -18.41 -2.86
N ALA A 206 5.97 -19.32 -2.34
CA ALA A 206 7.38 -19.43 -2.71
C ALA A 206 7.61 -19.54 -4.23
N GLU A 207 6.76 -20.30 -4.94
CA GLU A 207 6.91 -20.54 -6.38
C GLU A 207 6.18 -19.54 -7.27
N GLN A 208 5.49 -18.55 -6.69
CA GLN A 208 4.66 -17.63 -7.44
C GLN A 208 5.35 -16.29 -7.68
N PRO A 209 5.19 -15.71 -8.88
CA PRO A 209 5.51 -14.30 -9.06
C PRO A 209 4.49 -13.43 -8.32
N LEU A 210 4.97 -12.36 -7.71
CA LEU A 210 4.17 -11.28 -7.15
C LEU A 210 4.16 -10.11 -8.13
N TYR A 211 2.99 -9.52 -8.37
CA TYR A 211 2.82 -8.38 -9.27
C TYR A 211 2.50 -7.15 -8.45
N ILE A 212 3.35 -6.13 -8.49
CA ILE A 212 3.06 -4.89 -7.76
C ILE A 212 1.86 -4.23 -8.44
N ALA A 213 0.77 -4.03 -7.70
CA ALA A 213 -0.40 -3.27 -8.15
C ALA A 213 -0.30 -1.80 -7.74
N ASP A 214 0.27 -1.51 -6.57
CA ASP A 214 0.55 -0.14 -6.12
C ASP A 214 1.77 -0.12 -5.20
N GLY A 215 2.58 0.94 -5.29
CA GLY A 215 3.75 1.15 -4.45
C GLY A 215 5.10 0.92 -5.12
N HIS A 216 5.21 1.07 -6.45
CA HIS A 216 6.47 0.92 -7.20
C HIS A 216 7.55 1.86 -6.70
N HIS A 217 7.21 3.12 -6.39
CA HIS A 217 8.12 4.08 -5.77
C HIS A 217 8.65 3.56 -4.42
N ARG A 218 7.77 2.98 -3.58
CA ARG A 218 8.15 2.43 -2.27
C ARG A 218 9.06 1.21 -2.42
N TYR A 219 8.80 0.35 -3.41
CA TYR A 219 9.66 -0.79 -3.72
C TYR A 219 11.07 -0.34 -4.14
N GLU A 220 11.16 0.61 -5.06
CA GLU A 220 12.43 1.16 -5.54
C GLU A 220 13.20 1.93 -4.45
N SER A 221 12.50 2.63 -3.56
CA SER A 221 13.11 3.25 -2.38
C SER A 221 13.66 2.20 -1.41
N ALA A 222 12.92 1.10 -1.19
CA ALA A 222 13.38 0.00 -0.35
C ALA A 222 14.63 -0.70 -0.94
N LEU A 223 14.66 -0.94 -2.25
CA LEU A 223 15.86 -1.45 -2.95
C LEU A 223 17.05 -0.48 -2.84
N ALA A 224 16.83 0.82 -3.01
CA ALA A 224 17.88 1.81 -2.84
C ALA A 224 18.44 1.81 -1.40
N TYR A 225 17.55 1.75 -0.41
CA TYR A 225 17.94 1.64 0.99
C TYR A 225 18.72 0.35 1.28
N GLN A 226 18.25 -0.79 0.78
CA GLN A 226 18.96 -2.08 0.89
C GLN A 226 20.40 -1.97 0.38
N ARG A 227 20.61 -1.40 -0.83
CA ARG A 227 21.95 -1.21 -1.40
C ARG A 227 22.83 -0.33 -0.52
N GLU A 228 22.29 0.76 0.03
CA GLU A 228 23.02 1.64 0.96
C GLU A 228 23.46 0.89 2.23
N ARG A 229 22.60 0.00 2.76
CA ARG A 229 22.91 -0.78 3.96
C ARG A 229 23.94 -1.86 3.68
N VAL A 230 23.82 -2.58 2.56
CA VAL A 230 24.80 -3.59 2.12
C VAL A 230 26.17 -2.94 1.90
N ALA A 231 26.23 -1.81 1.19
CA ALA A 231 27.50 -1.12 0.92
C ALA A 231 28.22 -0.63 2.19
N ARG A 232 27.48 -0.40 3.29
CA ARG A 232 28.02 0.04 4.58
C ARG A 232 28.33 -1.11 5.55
N SER A 233 27.95 -2.33 5.22
CA SER A 233 28.10 -3.50 6.11
C SER A 233 28.70 -4.68 5.35
N SER A 234 30.01 -4.88 5.51
CA SER A 234 30.74 -6.00 4.90
C SER A 234 30.36 -7.37 5.47
N LEU A 235 29.51 -7.43 6.51
CA LEU A 235 29.08 -8.63 7.22
C LEU A 235 27.54 -8.70 7.38
N ALA A 236 26.78 -7.97 6.57
CA ALA A 236 25.32 -8.02 6.63
C ALA A 236 24.81 -9.45 6.38
N SER A 237 24.02 -9.97 7.33
CA SER A 237 23.32 -11.24 7.16
C SER A 237 22.25 -11.12 6.07
N GLU A 238 21.93 -12.24 5.41
CA GLU A 238 20.77 -12.32 4.51
C GLU A 238 19.43 -12.09 5.26
N ASP A 239 19.45 -12.23 6.59
CA ASP A 239 18.29 -12.07 7.47
C ASP A 239 18.05 -10.65 7.97
N GLU A 240 18.89 -9.69 7.57
CA GLU A 240 18.72 -8.29 7.96
C GLU A 240 17.38 -7.71 7.50
N ALA A 241 16.72 -6.92 8.35
CA ALA A 241 15.37 -6.40 8.08
C ALA A 241 15.30 -5.55 6.80
N PHE A 242 16.39 -4.86 6.44
CA PHE A 242 16.45 -4.06 5.21
C PHE A 242 16.50 -4.90 3.92
N ASN A 243 16.59 -6.23 4.02
CA ASN A 243 16.44 -7.14 2.89
C ASN A 243 14.97 -7.48 2.60
N PHE A 244 14.04 -6.93 3.38
CA PHE A 244 12.61 -7.17 3.24
C PHE A 244 11.83 -5.86 3.19
N VAL A 245 10.63 -5.92 2.61
CA VAL A 245 9.70 -4.80 2.57
C VAL A 245 8.30 -5.27 2.92
N MET A 246 7.56 -4.47 3.68
CA MET A 246 6.17 -4.76 4.02
C MET A 246 5.27 -4.67 2.77
N MET A 247 4.53 -5.74 2.49
CA MET A 247 3.56 -5.82 1.41
C MET A 247 2.22 -6.36 1.90
N THR A 248 1.14 -5.89 1.29
CA THR A 248 -0.18 -6.53 1.33
C THR A 248 -0.33 -7.35 0.06
N LEU A 249 -0.51 -8.66 0.21
CA LEU A 249 -0.70 -9.61 -0.89
C LEU A 249 -2.18 -9.94 -1.03
N VAL A 250 -2.73 -9.78 -2.24
CA VAL A 250 -4.14 -10.06 -2.58
C VAL A 250 -4.18 -11.02 -3.78
N ASP A 251 -5.11 -11.97 -3.76
CA ASP A 251 -5.30 -12.89 -4.90
C ASP A 251 -5.92 -12.16 -6.09
N PHE A 252 -5.47 -12.45 -7.32
CA PHE A 252 -6.08 -11.95 -8.55
C PHE A 252 -7.58 -12.28 -8.64
N SER A 253 -7.99 -13.41 -8.08
CA SER A 253 -9.39 -13.86 -8.11
C SER A 253 -10.22 -13.32 -6.93
N ASP A 254 -9.66 -12.47 -6.07
CA ASP A 254 -10.40 -11.90 -4.94
C ASP A 254 -11.55 -11.01 -5.46
N PRO A 255 -12.80 -11.28 -5.06
CA PRO A 255 -13.97 -10.56 -5.59
C PRO A 255 -14.02 -9.08 -5.15
N GLY A 256 -13.26 -8.69 -4.11
CA GLY A 256 -13.07 -7.31 -3.69
C GLY A 256 -11.88 -6.62 -4.36
N LEU A 257 -11.15 -7.29 -5.26
CA LEU A 257 -10.15 -6.66 -6.11
C LEU A 257 -10.82 -5.92 -7.28
N ILE A 258 -11.20 -4.67 -7.03
CA ILE A 258 -11.73 -3.78 -8.08
C ILE A 258 -10.58 -2.95 -8.65
N ILE A 259 -10.29 -3.14 -9.94
CA ILE A 259 -9.29 -2.37 -10.69
C ILE A 259 -10.05 -1.48 -11.68
N LEU A 260 -9.98 -0.16 -11.48
CA LEU A 260 -10.65 0.81 -12.34
C LEU A 260 -9.67 1.38 -13.38
N PRO A 261 -10.15 1.70 -14.59
CA PRO A 261 -9.30 2.31 -15.61
C PRO A 261 -8.93 3.77 -15.24
N PRO A 262 -7.70 4.21 -15.52
CA PRO A 262 -7.34 5.61 -15.36
C PRO A 262 -7.84 6.45 -16.55
N HIS A 263 -8.69 7.45 -16.30
CA HIS A 263 -9.07 8.42 -17.32
C HIS A 263 -8.03 9.55 -17.39
N ARG A 264 -7.54 9.86 -18.60
CA ARG A 264 -6.57 10.95 -18.84
C ARG A 264 -7.24 12.14 -19.51
N LEU A 265 -7.13 13.31 -18.89
CA LEU A 265 -7.59 14.57 -19.46
C LEU A 265 -6.42 15.38 -20.00
N VAL A 266 -6.43 15.64 -21.31
CA VAL A 266 -5.39 16.41 -21.99
C VAL A 266 -5.93 17.81 -22.31
N ARG A 267 -5.24 18.87 -21.83
CA ARG A 267 -5.63 20.28 -22.02
C ARG A 267 -4.44 21.12 -22.49
N GLY A 268 -4.73 22.30 -23.04
CA GLY A 268 -3.69 23.29 -23.37
C GLY A 268 -2.82 22.95 -24.58
N ILE A 269 -3.18 21.92 -25.36
CA ILE A 269 -2.49 21.58 -26.59
C ILE A 269 -3.07 22.43 -27.74
N SER A 270 -2.20 23.08 -28.50
CA SER A 270 -2.61 23.87 -29.66
C SER A 270 -3.19 22.98 -30.76
N LYS A 271 -4.15 23.53 -31.54
CA LYS A 271 -4.76 22.79 -32.66
C LYS A 271 -3.72 22.29 -33.67
N SER A 272 -2.66 23.05 -33.90
CA SER A 272 -1.57 22.65 -34.81
C SER A 272 -0.82 21.40 -34.35
N ILE A 273 -0.65 21.19 -33.04
CA ILE A 273 -0.04 19.98 -32.48
C ILE A 273 -1.00 18.79 -32.56
N LEU A 274 -2.31 19.03 -32.36
CA LEU A 274 -3.34 17.99 -32.47
C LEU A 274 -3.66 17.60 -33.91
N ASN A 275 -3.18 18.36 -34.91
CA ASN A 275 -3.42 18.04 -36.32
C ASN A 275 -2.92 16.64 -36.65
N GLY A 276 -3.84 15.80 -37.15
CA GLY A 276 -3.55 14.42 -37.51
C GLY A 276 -3.46 13.45 -36.32
N LEU A 277 -3.65 13.89 -35.06
CA LEU A 277 -3.67 12.99 -33.91
C LEU A 277 -4.73 11.90 -34.08
N MET A 278 -5.97 12.27 -34.42
CA MET A 278 -7.06 11.31 -34.61
C MET A 278 -6.77 10.30 -35.71
N ALA A 279 -6.13 10.72 -36.81
CA ALA A 279 -5.74 9.81 -37.89
C ALA A 279 -4.68 8.80 -37.42
N LYS A 280 -3.70 9.25 -36.62
CA LYS A 280 -2.68 8.37 -36.02
C LYS A 280 -3.30 7.44 -34.99
N LEU A 281 -4.21 7.92 -34.14
CA LEU A 281 -4.89 7.09 -33.15
C LEU A 281 -5.74 6.02 -33.83
N ARG A 282 -6.50 6.36 -34.89
CA ARG A 282 -7.30 5.40 -35.67
C ARG A 282 -6.49 4.30 -36.35
N ALA A 283 -5.17 4.46 -36.47
CA ALA A 283 -4.29 3.40 -36.97
C ALA A 283 -4.00 2.30 -35.93
N PHE A 284 -4.23 2.58 -34.64
CA PHE A 284 -3.92 1.66 -33.52
C PHE A 284 -5.12 1.37 -32.62
N PHE A 285 -6.16 2.22 -32.63
CA PHE A 285 -7.28 2.18 -31.71
C PHE A 285 -8.61 2.36 -32.45
N GLU A 286 -9.64 1.69 -31.96
CA GLU A 286 -11.02 2.07 -32.21
C GLU A 286 -11.34 3.32 -31.38
N ILE A 287 -12.03 4.30 -31.99
CA ILE A 287 -12.28 5.59 -31.35
C ILE A 287 -13.77 5.89 -31.39
N GLU A 288 -14.35 6.02 -30.20
CA GLU A 288 -15.69 6.54 -29.95
C GLU A 288 -15.62 8.01 -29.52
N GLU A 289 -16.43 8.87 -30.15
CA GLU A 289 -16.51 10.30 -29.83
C GLU A 289 -17.79 10.58 -29.03
N LEU A 290 -17.64 10.88 -27.73
CA LEU A 290 -18.76 11.13 -26.84
C LEU A 290 -18.99 12.64 -26.63
N PRO A 291 -20.16 13.21 -26.96
CA PRO A 291 -20.42 14.63 -26.76
C PRO A 291 -20.59 14.97 -25.28
N LEU A 292 -19.70 15.82 -24.74
CA LEU A 292 -19.74 16.24 -23.33
C LEU A 292 -21.04 16.97 -22.93
N SER A 293 -21.83 17.45 -23.89
CA SER A 293 -23.14 18.07 -23.65
C SER A 293 -24.22 17.06 -23.25
N VAL A 294 -23.97 15.77 -23.39
CA VAL A 294 -24.92 14.72 -23.04
C VAL A 294 -24.84 14.44 -21.53
N PRO A 295 -25.95 14.56 -20.76
CA PRO A 295 -25.92 14.32 -19.31
C PRO A 295 -25.44 12.93 -18.91
N SER A 296 -25.64 11.92 -19.76
CA SER A 296 -25.24 10.52 -19.54
C SER A 296 -23.86 10.16 -20.11
N VAL A 297 -23.05 11.15 -20.54
CA VAL A 297 -21.78 10.89 -21.25
C VAL A 297 -20.82 9.99 -20.46
N TRP A 298 -20.79 10.14 -19.14
CA TRP A 298 -19.91 9.34 -18.28
C TRP A 298 -20.43 7.91 -18.09
N GLN A 299 -21.75 7.73 -17.99
CA GLN A 299 -22.34 6.39 -17.97
C GLN A 299 -22.03 5.65 -19.28
N GLN A 300 -22.16 6.33 -20.43
CA GLN A 300 -21.81 5.75 -21.73
C GLN A 300 -20.31 5.38 -21.81
N ALA A 301 -19.43 6.21 -21.25
CA ALA A 301 -18.01 5.90 -21.18
C ALA A 301 -17.73 4.66 -20.30
N ASP A 302 -18.42 4.54 -19.16
CA ASP A 302 -18.30 3.39 -18.27
C ASP A 302 -18.84 2.10 -18.91
N ASP A 303 -19.97 2.18 -19.61
CA ASP A 303 -20.59 1.04 -20.30
C ASP A 303 -19.65 0.48 -21.39
N LEU A 304 -19.01 1.37 -22.18
CA LEU A 304 -18.01 0.98 -23.20
C LEU A 304 -16.79 0.26 -22.60
N LEU A 305 -16.46 0.50 -21.33
CA LEU A 305 -15.33 -0.12 -20.64
C LEU A 305 -15.70 -1.44 -19.95
N MET A 306 -16.99 -1.75 -19.83
CA MET A 306 -17.48 -3.03 -19.29
C MET A 306 -17.72 -4.11 -20.34
N GLU A 307 -17.81 -3.75 -21.63
CA GLU A 307 -18.06 -4.69 -22.74
C GLU A 307 -16.80 -5.40 -23.28
N THR A 308 -15.61 -5.15 -22.71
CA THR A 308 -14.33 -5.79 -23.08
C THR A 308 -13.81 -6.74 -22.00
#